data_AF-A0A1C4UBW7-F1
#
_entry.id   AF-A0A1C4UBW7-F1
#
_cell.length_a   1.000
_cell.length_b   1.000
_cell.length_c   1.000
_cell.angle_alpha   90.00
_cell.angle_beta   90.00
_cell.angle_gamma   90.00
#
_symmetry.space_group_name_H-M   'P 1'
#
loop_
_entity.id
_entity.type
_entity.pdbx_description
1 polymer ?
#
loop_
_entity_poly.entity_id
_entity_poly.type
_entity_poly.pdbx_seq_one_letter_code
_entity_poly.pdbx_strand_id
1 'polypeptide(L)'
;MRVGEQSTDPIDLILGEVPVPAPLTPEDVRLAVRAVVVHAAEEWPNGPLCRNDGAAYPCRLHRWGRRVLENHGLNERQIEALIRHGNPFVHVPFPFVLTGPAPVRTDRPVPPSLRGQAGRGAAPGVRPAIRPGGPGRPVAPPATTPRWPRAS
;
A
#
# COMPACT_ATOMS: atom_id res chain seq x y z
N MET A 1 34.45 -10.36 9.76
CA MET A 1 33.08 -10.48 10.29
C MET A 1 32.30 -9.28 9.78
N ARG A 2 31.30 -9.47 8.91
CA ARG A 2 30.43 -8.35 8.49
C ARG A 2 29.39 -8.17 9.58
N VAL A 3 29.66 -7.21 10.47
CA VAL A 3 28.80 -6.85 11.58
C VAL A 3 27.52 -6.27 10.98
N GLY A 4 26.43 -7.03 11.08
CA GLY A 4 25.10 -6.51 10.88
C GLY A 4 24.91 -5.35 11.83
N GLU A 5 24.63 -4.20 11.25
CA GLU A 5 24.25 -2.94 11.89
C GLU A 5 22.96 -3.18 12.69
N GLN A 6 23.12 -3.82 13.85
CA GLN A 6 22.08 -3.97 14.84
C GLN A 6 21.77 -2.56 15.34
N SER A 7 20.56 -2.11 15.02
CA SER A 7 20.00 -0.86 15.51
C SER A 7 20.25 -0.72 17.01
N THR A 8 20.97 0.35 17.39
CA THR A 8 21.28 0.70 18.78
C THR A 8 20.05 1.30 19.50
N ASP A 9 18.84 1.02 19.03
CA ASP A 9 17.61 1.47 19.68
C ASP A 9 17.38 0.65 20.95
N PRO A 10 17.22 1.28 22.13
CA PRO A 10 16.93 0.57 23.38
C PRO A 10 15.70 -0.33 23.32
N ILE A 11 14.72 -0.03 22.46
CA ILE A 11 13.53 -0.86 22.26
C ILE A 11 13.88 -2.19 21.57
N ASP A 12 14.83 -2.19 20.63
CA ASP A 12 15.25 -3.40 19.93
C ASP A 12 16.02 -4.36 20.84
N LEU A 13 16.82 -3.82 21.76
CA LEU A 13 17.56 -4.61 22.74
C LEU A 13 16.64 -5.37 23.71
N ILE A 14 15.46 -4.81 24.01
CA ILE A 14 14.50 -5.40 24.95
C ILE A 14 13.51 -6.32 24.22
N LEU A 15 12.98 -5.89 23.07
CA LEU A 15 11.90 -6.60 22.37
C LEU A 15 12.39 -7.50 21.23
N GLY A 16 13.66 -7.39 20.82
CA GLY A 16 14.20 -8.08 19.66
C GLY A 16 13.53 -7.69 18.34
N GLU A 17 13.91 -8.33 17.24
CA GLU A 17 13.26 -8.13 15.94
C GLU A 17 11.83 -8.69 15.92
N VAL A 18 10.91 -8.01 15.23
CA VAL A 18 9.57 -8.57 14.99
C VAL A 18 9.71 -9.78 14.05
N PRO A 19 9.16 -10.96 14.38
CA PRO A 19 9.25 -12.14 13.52
C PRO A 19 8.41 -11.94 12.25
N VAL A 20 8.82 -12.59 11.16
CA VAL A 20 8.02 -12.63 9.93
C VAL A 20 7.00 -13.78 10.05
N PRO A 21 5.70 -13.53 9.89
CA PRO A 21 4.67 -14.58 9.94
C PRO A 21 4.87 -15.66 8.87
N ALA A 22 4.55 -16.91 9.23
CA ALA A 22 4.53 -18.04 8.32
C ALA A 22 3.30 -18.94 8.64
N PRO A 23 2.34 -19.10 7.72
CA PRO A 23 2.31 -18.55 6.36
C PRO A 23 2.04 -17.03 6.35
N LEU A 24 2.45 -16.36 5.26
CA LEU A 24 2.20 -14.94 5.05
C LEU A 24 0.74 -14.69 4.63
N THR A 25 0.08 -13.71 5.24
CA THR A 25 -1.31 -13.34 4.89
C THR A 25 -1.40 -12.01 4.13
N PRO A 26 -2.49 -11.74 3.39
CA PRO A 26 -2.73 -10.44 2.77
C PRO A 26 -2.80 -9.28 3.77
N GLU A 27 -3.19 -9.54 5.01
CA GLU A 27 -3.21 -8.58 6.11
C GLU A 27 -1.78 -8.21 6.53
N ASP A 28 -0.88 -9.19 6.67
CA ASP A 28 0.53 -8.95 7.00
C ASP A 28 1.20 -8.06 5.94
N VAL A 29 0.88 -8.30 4.66
CA VAL A 29 1.39 -7.51 3.55
C VAL A 29 0.90 -6.06 3.61
N ARG A 30 -0.40 -5.85 3.91
CA ARG A 30 -0.94 -4.49 4.10
C ARG A 30 -0.27 -3.76 5.26
N LEU A 31 -0.04 -4.46 6.37
CA LEU A 31 0.68 -3.90 7.52
C LEU A 31 2.14 -3.59 7.18
N ALA A 32 2.80 -4.42 6.38
CA ALA A 32 4.17 -4.21 5.94
C ALA A 32 4.32 -3.01 4.99
N VAL A 33 3.38 -2.82 4.05
CA VAL A 33 3.32 -1.60 3.21
C VAL A 33 3.20 -0.37 4.10
N ARG A 34 2.28 -0.39 5.08
CA ARG A 34 2.15 0.72 6.03
C ARG A 34 3.43 0.95 6.82
N ALA A 35 4.08 -0.12 7.28
CA ALA A 35 5.31 -0.02 8.06
C ALA A 35 6.43 0.68 7.27
N VAL A 36 6.70 0.29 6.03
CA VAL A 36 7.78 0.92 5.24
C VAL A 36 7.46 2.36 4.85
N VAL A 37 6.19 2.67 4.57
CA VAL A 37 5.77 4.01 4.11
C VAL A 37 5.68 5.01 5.28
N VAL A 38 5.09 4.61 6.41
CA VAL A 38 4.91 5.49 7.57
C VAL A 38 6.21 5.67 8.33
N HIS A 39 7.04 4.63 8.41
CA HIS A 39 8.33 4.67 9.08
C HIS A 39 9.47 4.98 8.12
N ALA A 40 9.25 5.88 7.17
CA ALA A 40 10.28 6.34 6.24
C ALA A 40 11.33 7.20 6.95
N ALA A 41 12.52 7.28 6.34
CA ALA A 41 13.60 8.16 6.81
C ALA A 41 13.22 9.63 6.67
N GLU A 42 13.62 10.43 7.65
CA GLU A 42 13.64 11.88 7.62
C GLU A 42 15.07 12.34 7.90
N GLU A 43 15.56 13.30 7.11
CA GLU A 43 16.93 13.81 7.22
C GLU A 43 17.04 14.80 8.39
N TRP A 44 17.98 14.52 9.30
CA TRP A 44 18.33 15.40 10.42
C TRP A 44 19.84 15.67 10.44
N PRO A 45 20.29 16.76 11.10
CA PRO A 45 21.72 17.11 11.15
C PRO A 45 22.63 16.00 11.71
N ASN A 46 22.09 15.13 12.59
CA ASN A 46 22.84 14.07 13.26
C ASN A 46 22.63 12.68 12.61
N GLY A 47 22.02 12.61 11.42
CA GLY A 47 21.72 11.36 10.70
C GLY A 47 20.22 11.13 10.53
N PRO A 48 19.82 10.12 9.71
CA PRO A 48 18.42 9.89 9.41
C PRO A 48 17.67 9.30 10.60
N LEU A 49 16.51 9.88 10.90
CA LEU A 49 15.58 9.37 11.90
C LEU A 49 14.30 8.85 11.25
N CYS A 50 13.63 7.92 11.91
CA CYS A 50 12.30 7.50 11.51
C CYS A 50 11.30 8.65 11.74
N ARG A 51 10.57 9.04 10.69
CA ARG A 51 9.55 10.12 10.78
C ARG A 51 8.47 9.84 11.83
N ASN A 52 8.08 8.57 12.01
CA ASN A 52 7.00 8.19 12.93
C ASN A 52 7.49 7.94 14.35
N ASP A 53 8.62 7.25 14.50
CA ASP A 53 9.08 6.77 15.82
C ASP A 53 10.10 7.73 16.46
N GLY A 54 10.76 8.59 15.69
CA GLY A 54 11.88 9.42 16.15
C GLY A 54 13.17 8.65 16.45
N ALA A 55 13.14 7.32 16.34
CA ALA A 55 14.30 6.44 16.47
C ALA A 55 15.29 6.57 15.31
N ALA A 56 16.51 6.04 15.50
CA ALA A 56 17.48 5.90 14.42
C ALA A 56 16.87 5.08 13.26
N TYR A 57 16.99 5.59 12.04
CA TYR A 57 16.51 4.87 10.87
C TYR A 57 17.57 3.87 10.38
N PRO A 58 17.20 2.62 10.01
CA PRO A 58 15.84 2.10 9.94
C PRO A 58 15.32 1.57 11.28
N CYS A 59 14.14 2.04 11.69
CA CYS A 59 13.53 1.57 12.93
C CYS A 59 13.04 0.11 12.83
N ARG A 60 12.64 -0.47 13.96
CA ARG A 60 12.16 -1.85 14.08
C ARG A 60 11.04 -2.21 13.11
N LEU A 61 10.01 -1.37 13.04
CA LEU A 61 8.85 -1.62 12.18
C LEU A 61 9.20 -1.48 10.70
N HIS A 62 10.07 -0.53 10.34
CA HIS A 62 10.56 -0.43 8.98
C HIS A 62 11.29 -1.71 8.55
N ARG A 63 12.22 -2.21 9.37
CA ARG A 63 12.96 -3.46 9.10
C ARG A 63 12.06 -4.68 8.99
N TRP A 64 11.03 -4.77 9.84
CA TRP A 64 10.02 -5.83 9.72
C TRP A 64 9.25 -5.74 8.40
N GLY A 65 8.76 -4.54 8.04
CA GLY A 65 8.01 -4.32 6.81
C GLY A 65 8.80 -4.71 5.57
N ARG A 66 10.08 -4.34 5.51
CA ARG A 66 10.98 -4.75 4.42
C ARG A 66 11.08 -6.27 4.29
N ARG A 67 11.39 -6.98 5.38
CA ARG A 67 11.50 -8.45 5.40
C ARG A 67 10.20 -9.14 4.97
N VAL A 68 9.05 -8.63 5.39
CA VAL A 68 7.73 -9.16 4.97
C VAL A 68 7.50 -8.96 3.47
N LEU A 69 7.81 -7.77 2.93
CA LEU A 69 7.63 -7.46 1.52
C LEU A 69 8.62 -8.24 0.63
N GLU A 70 9.85 -8.45 1.09
CA GLU A 70 10.84 -9.32 0.44
C GLU A 70 10.36 -10.78 0.41
N ASN A 71 9.85 -11.30 1.53
CA ASN A 71 9.26 -12.64 1.58
C ASN A 71 8.00 -12.78 0.72
N HIS A 72 7.25 -11.69 0.52
CA HIS A 72 6.14 -11.62 -0.43
C HIS A 72 6.60 -11.64 -1.89
N GLY A 73 7.87 -11.31 -2.16
CA GLY A 73 8.47 -11.33 -3.49
C GLY A 73 8.68 -9.96 -4.13
N LEU A 74 8.52 -8.86 -3.37
CA LEU A 74 8.93 -7.54 -3.84
C LEU A 74 10.46 -7.43 -3.83
N ASN A 75 11.01 -6.82 -4.86
CA ASN A 75 12.41 -6.46 -4.86
C ASN A 75 12.64 -5.07 -4.24
N GLU A 76 13.90 -4.80 -3.89
CA GLU A 76 14.40 -3.54 -3.34
C GLU A 76 13.84 -2.30 -4.08
N ARG A 77 13.88 -2.31 -5.42
CA ARG A 77 13.44 -1.15 -6.22
C ARG A 77 11.94 -0.90 -6.10
N GLN A 78 11.14 -1.96 -5.99
CA GLN A 78 9.69 -1.86 -5.79
C GLN A 78 9.37 -1.33 -4.39
N ILE A 79 10.11 -1.78 -3.36
CA ILE A 79 9.95 -1.29 -1.99
C ILE A 79 10.32 0.20 -1.93
N GLU A 80 11.44 0.61 -2.52
CA GLU A 80 11.82 2.02 -2.60
C GLU A 80 10.83 2.87 -3.41
N ALA A 81 10.22 2.30 -4.45
CA ALA A 81 9.14 2.97 -5.19
C ALA A 81 7.88 3.16 -4.33
N LEU A 82 7.52 2.17 -3.49
CA LEU A 82 6.41 2.30 -2.54
C LEU A 82 6.68 3.41 -1.51
N ILE A 83 7.90 3.42 -0.95
CA ILE A 83 8.32 4.43 0.03
C ILE A 83 8.27 5.84 -0.61
N ARG A 84 8.83 5.99 -1.82
CA ARG A 84 8.79 7.27 -2.56
C ARG A 84 7.37 7.71 -2.91
N HIS A 85 6.49 6.76 -3.23
CA HIS A 85 5.08 7.05 -3.52
C HIS A 85 4.33 7.55 -2.27
N GLY A 86 4.70 7.08 -1.08
CA GLY A 86 4.24 7.66 0.19
C GLY A 86 2.80 7.33 0.59
N ASN A 87 2.05 6.54 -0.19
CA ASN A 87 0.69 6.10 0.15
C ASN A 87 0.71 4.74 0.90
N PRO A 88 0.35 4.70 2.19
CA PRO A 88 0.39 3.47 2.99
C PRO A 88 -0.78 2.52 2.71
N PHE A 89 -1.76 2.93 1.91
CA PHE A 89 -2.95 2.14 1.57
C PHE A 89 -2.86 1.51 0.17
N VAL A 90 -1.70 1.56 -0.47
CA VAL A 90 -1.49 0.86 -1.74
C VAL A 90 -1.65 -0.63 -1.52
N HIS A 91 -2.52 -1.23 -2.31
CA HIS A 91 -2.67 -2.68 -2.37
C HIS A 91 -1.62 -3.25 -3.32
N VAL A 92 -0.72 -4.07 -2.79
CA VAL A 92 0.12 -4.95 -3.60
C VAL A 92 -0.64 -6.26 -3.85
N PRO A 93 -0.79 -6.71 -5.11
CA PRO A 93 -1.58 -7.89 -5.43
C PRO A 93 -0.98 -9.15 -4.80
N PHE A 94 -1.86 -9.98 -4.23
CA PHE A 94 -1.53 -11.28 -3.62
C PHE A 94 -2.31 -12.39 -4.34
N PRO A 95 -1.69 -13.52 -4.70
CA PRO A 95 -0.25 -13.73 -4.77
C PRO A 95 0.35 -12.89 -5.91
N PHE A 96 1.54 -12.34 -5.69
CA PHE A 96 2.35 -11.83 -6.79
C PHE A 96 2.77 -13.02 -7.66
N VAL A 97 1.99 -13.29 -8.71
CA VAL A 97 2.55 -13.96 -9.88
C VAL A 97 3.52 -12.95 -10.47
N LEU A 98 4.81 -13.25 -10.41
CA LEU A 98 5.85 -12.54 -11.15
C LEU A 98 5.37 -12.41 -12.60
N THR A 99 4.82 -11.25 -12.96
CA THR A 99 4.64 -10.87 -14.35
C THR A 99 6.04 -10.63 -14.90
N GLY A 100 6.76 -11.71 -15.20
CA GLY A 100 7.76 -11.69 -16.25
C GLY A 100 7.12 -11.15 -17.53
N PRO A 101 7.90 -10.74 -18.54
CA PRO A 101 7.35 -10.16 -19.77
C PRO A 101 6.20 -11.04 -20.24
N ALA A 102 5.01 -10.42 -20.39
CA ALA A 102 3.80 -11.13 -20.79
C ALA A 102 4.16 -12.04 -21.97
N PRO A 103 3.80 -13.34 -21.96
CA PRO A 103 3.99 -14.15 -23.17
C PRO A 103 3.29 -13.40 -24.29
N VAL A 104 4.04 -13.12 -25.36
CA VAL A 104 3.52 -12.57 -26.61
C VAL A 104 2.25 -13.36 -26.90
N ARG A 105 1.09 -12.70 -26.79
CA ARG A 105 -0.16 -13.27 -27.29
C ARG A 105 0.09 -13.45 -28.78
N THR A 106 0.47 -14.65 -29.20
CA THR A 106 0.37 -15.04 -30.59
C THR A 106 -1.10 -14.90 -30.93
N ASP A 107 -1.38 -13.91 -31.78
CA ASP A 107 -2.68 -13.59 -32.32
C ASP A 107 -3.33 -14.90 -32.80
N ARG A 108 -4.26 -15.41 -32.02
CA ARG A 108 -5.10 -16.53 -32.44
C ARG A 108 -6.22 -15.90 -33.26
N PRO A 109 -6.34 -16.21 -34.55
CA PRO A 109 -7.33 -15.58 -35.40
C PRO A 109 -8.74 -15.89 -34.86
N VAL A 110 -9.50 -14.83 -34.62
CA VAL A 110 -10.93 -14.87 -34.28
C VAL A 110 -11.68 -15.38 -35.52
N PRO A 111 -12.48 -16.47 -35.43
CA PRO A 111 -13.35 -16.85 -36.53
C PRO A 111 -14.47 -15.79 -36.69
N PRO A 112 -14.83 -15.40 -37.91
CA PRO A 112 -15.88 -14.41 -38.13
C PRO A 112 -17.23 -14.93 -37.63
N SER A 113 -17.82 -14.17 -36.70
CA SER A 113 -19.20 -14.37 -36.24
C SER A 113 -20.16 -14.12 -37.41
N LEU A 114 -20.90 -15.16 -37.80
CA LEU A 114 -21.98 -15.07 -38.79
C LEU A 114 -23.06 -14.09 -38.29
N ARG A 115 -23.20 -13.01 -39.06
CA ARG A 115 -24.19 -11.95 -38.88
C ARG A 115 -25.57 -12.46 -39.30
N GLY A 116 -26.33 -13.00 -38.35
CA GLY A 116 -27.76 -13.30 -38.50
C GLY A 116 -28.60 -12.05 -38.25
N GLN A 117 -29.38 -11.66 -39.25
CA GLN A 117 -30.21 -10.47 -39.31
C GLN A 117 -31.67 -10.89 -39.09
N ALA A 118 -32.43 -10.14 -38.26
CA ALA A 118 -33.85 -9.80 -38.42
C ALA A 118 -34.59 -9.62 -37.08
N GLY A 119 -35.38 -8.55 -36.98
CA GLY A 119 -36.48 -8.45 -36.01
C GLY A 119 -36.77 -7.03 -35.53
N ARG A 120 -37.59 -6.27 -36.28
CA ARG A 120 -38.16 -4.98 -35.86
C ARG A 120 -39.25 -5.20 -34.80
N GLY A 121 -39.45 -4.23 -33.90
CA GLY A 121 -40.67 -4.15 -33.09
C GLY A 121 -40.72 -3.02 -32.05
N ALA A 122 -41.35 -1.90 -32.44
CA ALA A 122 -42.19 -0.97 -31.67
C ALA A 122 -41.75 -0.40 -30.28
N ALA A 123 -41.64 0.94 -30.22
CA ALA A 123 -41.92 1.78 -29.04
C ALA A 123 -43.45 2.12 -28.99
N PRO A 124 -44.02 2.88 -28.02
CA PRO A 124 -43.43 3.60 -26.87
C PRO A 124 -44.20 3.46 -25.54
N GLY A 125 -43.71 4.06 -24.44
CA GLY A 125 -44.59 4.31 -23.29
C GLY A 125 -43.95 4.71 -21.95
N VAL A 126 -44.19 5.97 -21.57
CA VAL A 126 -44.48 6.46 -20.21
C VAL A 126 -43.32 6.67 -19.21
N ARG A 127 -43.08 7.96 -18.91
CA ARG A 127 -42.43 8.45 -17.67
C ARG A 127 -43.49 8.53 -16.56
N PRO A 128 -43.10 8.48 -15.28
CA PRO A 128 -43.11 9.75 -14.54
C PRO A 128 -41.94 9.94 -13.57
N ALA A 129 -41.69 11.22 -13.28
CA ALA A 129 -40.73 11.75 -12.33
C ALA A 129 -41.27 11.70 -10.90
N ILE A 130 -40.42 11.39 -9.92
CA ILE A 130 -40.60 11.82 -8.52
C ILE A 130 -39.22 12.13 -7.91
N ARG A 131 -38.98 13.41 -7.63
CA ARG A 131 -38.14 13.91 -6.52
C ARG A 131 -39.11 14.50 -5.49
N PRO A 132 -38.87 14.33 -4.18
CA PRO A 132 -38.38 15.49 -3.43
C PRO A 132 -37.45 15.17 -2.24
N GLY A 133 -36.69 16.18 -1.80
CA GLY A 133 -36.28 16.38 -0.40
C GLY A 133 -34.86 15.96 0.02
N GLY A 134 -33.94 16.92 0.11
CA GLY A 134 -32.78 16.85 1.04
C GLY A 134 -33.17 17.39 2.43
N PRO A 135 -32.24 17.82 3.31
CA PRO A 135 -30.78 17.59 3.37
C PRO A 135 -30.32 17.01 4.74
N GLY A 136 -29.18 16.32 4.78
CA GLY A 136 -28.56 15.87 6.03
C GLY A 136 -27.04 16.00 5.97
N ARG A 137 -26.53 17.13 6.46
CA ARG A 137 -25.10 17.43 6.57
C ARG A 137 -24.52 16.66 7.76
N PRO A 138 -23.47 15.82 7.60
CA PRO A 138 -22.75 15.33 8.77
C PRO A 138 -21.93 16.48 9.38
N VAL A 139 -22.14 16.73 10.67
CA VAL A 139 -21.31 17.63 11.48
C VAL A 139 -19.97 16.93 11.71
N ALA A 140 -18.88 17.54 11.25
CA ALA A 140 -17.53 17.11 11.58
C ALA A 140 -17.22 17.47 13.05
N PRO A 141 -16.61 16.58 13.85
CA PRO A 141 -16.05 16.96 15.15
C PRO A 141 -14.83 17.87 14.96
N PRO A 142 -14.54 18.81 15.88
CA PRO A 142 -13.33 19.61 15.82
C PRO A 142 -12.10 18.71 15.97
N ALA A 143 -11.16 18.83 15.03
CA ALA A 143 -9.86 18.20 15.12
C ALA A 143 -8.99 18.96 16.12
N THR A 144 -8.86 18.44 17.33
CA THR A 144 -7.82 18.86 18.27
C THR A 144 -6.53 18.14 17.89
N THR A 145 -5.64 18.80 17.14
CA THR A 145 -4.26 18.33 16.98
C THR A 145 -3.39 19.03 18.02
N PRO A 146 -2.61 18.30 18.85
CA PRO A 146 -1.55 18.93 19.64
C PRO A 146 -0.45 19.40 18.68
N ARG A 147 -0.24 20.73 18.60
CA ARG A 147 0.93 21.31 17.94
C ARG A 147 2.10 21.25 18.90
N TRP A 148 3.04 20.35 18.65
CA TRP A 148 4.34 20.37 19.31
C TRP A 148 5.20 21.52 18.76
N PRO A 149 5.97 22.23 19.61
CA PRO A 149 6.80 23.33 19.15
C PRO A 149 7.98 22.78 18.34
N ARG A 150 8.12 23.27 17.10
CA ARG A 150 9.32 23.06 16.30
C ARG A 150 10.40 23.98 16.89
N ALA A 151 11.49 23.41 17.40
CA ALA A 151 12.62 24.20 17.85
C ALA A 151 13.31 24.84 16.63
N SER A 152 13.47 26.16 16.67
CA SER A 152 14.25 26.95 15.71
C SER A 152 15.74 26.87 16.01
#